data_AF-A0A1X7I5Y3-F1
#
_entry.id   AF-A0A1X7I5Y3-F1
#
_cell.length_a   1.000
_cell.length_b   1.000
_cell.length_c   1.000
_cell.angle_alpha   90.00
_cell.angle_beta   90.00
_cell.angle_gamma   90.00
#
_symmetry.space_group_name_H-M   'P 1'
#
loop_
_entity.id
_entity.type
_entity.pdbx_description
1 polymer ?
#
loop_
_entity_poly.entity_id
_entity_poly.type
_entity_poly.pdbx_seq_one_letter_code
_entity_poly.pdbx_strand_id
1 'polypeptide(L)'
;MDYKVFEGVIKKGDYLNFFLGKGKYFILDREYGEHWVYAIFKEVLWPYAEKYGDCRYETEFWRGIMNLLQGRDYKDENLMLDAIVNNTFVFYEFANPSVNSRRILSTPKHFSTAFKKLFIKNKISLKQDKRSVGVDWNSANGGEGVWGGILYNLKLMEEKGGPNVYSEIVNDI
;
A
#
# COMPACT_ATOMS: atom_id res chain seq x y z
N MET A 1 -19.30 5.72 -4.98
CA MET A 1 -18.88 6.04 -3.61
C MET A 1 -18.19 7.40 -3.59
N ASP A 2 -18.12 8.04 -2.41
CA ASP A 2 -17.99 9.50 -2.28
C ASP A 2 -16.52 9.93 -2.03
N TYR A 3 -15.91 10.68 -2.95
CA TYR A 3 -14.57 11.28 -2.78
C TYR A 3 -14.45 12.09 -1.47
N LYS A 4 -15.57 12.53 -0.89
CA LYS A 4 -15.62 13.19 0.42
C LYS A 4 -15.14 12.30 1.57
N VAL A 5 -15.12 10.97 1.41
CA VAL A 5 -14.51 10.07 2.38
C VAL A 5 -13.03 10.41 2.54
N PHE A 6 -12.28 10.54 1.44
CA PHE A 6 -10.86 10.90 1.50
C PHE A 6 -10.65 12.33 1.96
N GLU A 7 -11.51 13.28 1.57
CA GLU A 7 -11.47 14.63 2.16
C GLU A 7 -11.64 14.61 3.68
N GLY A 8 -12.55 13.77 4.17
CA GLY A 8 -12.78 13.57 5.60
C GLY A 8 -11.54 13.01 6.30
N VAL A 9 -10.85 12.05 5.67
CA VAL A 9 -9.58 11.50 6.15
C VAL A 9 -8.52 12.59 6.23
N ILE A 10 -8.35 13.37 5.15
CA ILE A 10 -7.37 14.47 5.09
C ILE A 10 -7.64 15.50 6.19
N LYS A 11 -8.89 15.95 6.33
CA LYS A 11 -9.29 16.95 7.33
C LYS A 11 -9.08 16.46 8.77
N LYS A 12 -9.27 15.16 9.02
CA LYS A 12 -9.17 14.56 10.35
C LYS A 12 -7.80 13.96 10.67
N GLY A 13 -6.92 13.85 9.68
CA GLY A 13 -5.63 13.16 9.80
C GLY A 13 -5.75 11.65 10.00
N ASP A 14 -6.88 11.03 9.64
CA ASP A 14 -7.22 9.63 9.98
C ASP A 14 -6.68 8.60 8.98
N TYR A 15 -5.46 8.83 8.48
CA TYR A 15 -4.85 8.03 7.41
C TYR A 15 -4.64 6.57 7.82
N LEU A 16 -4.25 6.33 9.08
CA LEU A 16 -3.99 4.98 9.59
C LEU A 16 -5.20 4.08 9.44
N ASN A 17 -6.36 4.50 9.96
CA ASN A 17 -7.57 3.68 9.86
C ASN A 17 -8.06 3.57 8.42
N PHE A 18 -7.88 4.62 7.61
CA PHE A 18 -8.25 4.61 6.20
C PHE A 18 -7.48 3.56 5.40
N PHE A 19 -6.14 3.61 5.40
CA PHE A 19 -5.33 2.69 4.60
C PHE A 19 -5.35 1.25 5.12
N LEU A 20 -5.57 1.06 6.42
CA LEU A 20 -5.82 -0.26 7.01
C LEU A 20 -7.25 -0.79 6.77
N GLY A 21 -8.12 -0.02 6.11
CA GLY A 21 -9.51 -0.42 5.87
C GLY A 21 -10.28 -0.68 7.17
N LYS A 22 -10.05 0.09 8.23
CA LYS A 22 -10.65 -0.15 9.55
C LYS A 22 -11.99 0.54 9.73
N GLY A 23 -12.91 -0.18 10.39
CA GLY A 23 -14.21 0.34 10.78
C GLY A 23 -14.98 0.85 9.56
N LYS A 24 -15.32 2.14 9.56
CA LYS A 24 -16.08 2.78 8.49
C LYS A 24 -15.34 2.89 7.14
N TYR A 25 -14.04 2.60 7.10
CA TYR A 25 -13.26 2.62 5.86
C TYR A 25 -13.13 1.25 5.20
N PHE A 26 -13.64 0.19 5.84
CA PHE A 26 -13.68 -1.13 5.22
C PHE A 26 -14.69 -1.12 4.07
N ILE A 27 -14.24 -1.51 2.88
CA ILE A 27 -15.08 -1.70 1.70
C ILE A 27 -14.75 -3.07 1.15
N LEU A 28 -15.75 -3.93 1.02
CA LEU A 28 -15.56 -5.29 0.53
C LEU A 28 -15.58 -5.31 -1.00
N ASP A 29 -14.48 -5.74 -1.62
CA ASP A 29 -14.45 -6.05 -3.05
C ASP A 29 -14.75 -7.53 -3.28
N ARG A 30 -15.90 -7.86 -3.86
CA ARG A 30 -16.25 -9.26 -4.17
C ARG A 30 -15.61 -9.78 -5.45
N GLU A 31 -15.17 -8.89 -6.34
CA GLU A 31 -14.62 -9.24 -7.65
C GLU A 31 -13.15 -9.71 -7.52
N TYR A 32 -12.42 -9.12 -6.57
CA TYR A 32 -11.00 -9.40 -6.34
C TYR A 32 -10.73 -10.06 -5.00
N GLY A 33 -11.62 -10.96 -4.54
CA GLY A 33 -11.32 -11.82 -3.39
C GLY A 33 -11.27 -11.14 -2.02
N GLU A 34 -12.10 -10.12 -1.79
CA GLU A 34 -12.21 -9.38 -0.51
C GLU A 34 -11.08 -8.36 -0.26
N HIS A 35 -10.42 -7.88 -1.32
CA HIS A 35 -9.31 -6.94 -1.19
C HIS A 35 -9.80 -5.49 -1.00
N TRP A 36 -9.90 -5.06 0.27
CA TRP A 36 -10.38 -3.71 0.62
C TRP A 36 -9.56 -2.58 -0.02
N VAL A 37 -8.28 -2.81 -0.27
CA VAL A 37 -7.39 -1.80 -0.87
C VAL A 37 -7.82 -1.45 -2.29
N TYR A 38 -8.22 -2.45 -3.08
CA TYR A 38 -8.72 -2.24 -4.45
C TYR A 38 -10.04 -1.48 -4.45
N ALA A 39 -10.98 -1.89 -3.60
CA ALA A 39 -12.24 -1.17 -3.43
C ALA A 39 -11.99 0.28 -2.99
N ILE A 40 -11.17 0.53 -1.96
CA ILE A 40 -10.81 1.88 -1.52
C ILE A 40 -10.24 2.70 -2.67
N PHE A 41 -9.37 2.12 -3.49
CA PHE A 41 -8.83 2.85 -4.64
C PHE A 41 -9.93 3.22 -5.64
N LYS A 42 -10.68 2.23 -6.14
CA LYS A 42 -11.71 2.40 -7.17
C LYS A 42 -12.85 3.30 -6.72
N GLU A 43 -13.25 3.18 -5.46
CA GLU A 43 -14.46 3.80 -4.93
C GLU A 43 -14.22 5.13 -4.23
N VAL A 44 -12.99 5.40 -3.79
CA VAL A 44 -12.66 6.59 -2.99
C VAL A 44 -11.49 7.39 -3.58
N LEU A 45 -10.33 6.76 -3.75
CA LEU A 45 -9.11 7.48 -4.16
C LEU A 45 -9.16 7.94 -5.61
N TRP A 46 -9.64 7.08 -6.52
CA TRP A 46 -9.74 7.41 -7.94
C TRP A 46 -10.77 8.52 -8.20
N PRO A 47 -12.00 8.48 -7.66
CA PRO A 47 -12.93 9.61 -7.74
C PRO A 47 -12.36 10.91 -7.17
N TYR A 48 -11.53 10.84 -6.12
CA TYR A 48 -10.85 12.02 -5.59
C TYR A 48 -9.82 12.57 -6.57
N ALA A 49 -9.03 11.71 -7.22
CA ALA A 49 -8.08 12.10 -8.25
C ALA A 49 -8.78 12.75 -9.46
N GLU A 50 -9.90 12.18 -9.93
CA GLU A 50 -10.71 12.76 -11.01
C GLU A 50 -11.26 14.14 -10.64
N LYS A 51 -11.68 14.32 -9.38
CA LYS A 51 -12.27 15.58 -8.91
C LYS A 51 -11.24 16.70 -8.74
N TYR A 52 -10.07 16.38 -8.19
CA TYR A 52 -9.09 17.38 -7.74
C TYR A 52 -7.79 17.41 -8.53
N GLY A 53 -7.66 16.51 -9.49
CA GLY A 53 -6.45 16.31 -10.27
C GLY A 53 -5.43 15.41 -9.55
N ASP A 54 -4.68 14.68 -10.36
CA ASP A 54 -3.71 13.70 -9.89
C ASP A 54 -2.63 14.30 -8.98
N CYS A 55 -2.12 15.50 -9.27
CA CYS A 55 -1.05 16.10 -8.45
C CYS A 55 -1.48 16.25 -6.98
N ARG A 56 -2.73 16.67 -6.75
CA ARG A 56 -3.26 16.79 -5.38
C ARG A 56 -3.49 15.42 -4.77
N TYR A 57 -4.06 14.47 -5.52
CA TYR A 57 -4.21 13.10 -5.06
C TYR A 57 -2.88 12.47 -4.64
N GLU A 58 -1.86 12.51 -5.50
CA GLU A 58 -0.54 11.91 -5.26
C GLU A 58 0.12 12.50 -4.01
N THR A 59 0.04 13.83 -3.83
CA THR A 59 0.53 14.52 -2.62
C THR A 59 -0.13 13.99 -1.35
N GLU A 60 -1.46 13.85 -1.39
CA GLU A 60 -2.26 13.42 -0.25
C GLU A 60 -2.08 11.94 0.08
N PHE A 61 -2.00 11.12 -0.96
CA PHE A 61 -1.70 9.70 -0.86
C PHE A 61 -0.34 9.49 -0.18
N TRP A 62 0.72 10.12 -0.70
CA TRP A 62 2.06 9.96 -0.13
C TRP A 62 2.20 10.54 1.26
N ARG A 63 1.51 11.65 1.58
CA ARG A 63 1.43 12.16 2.95
C ARG A 63 0.89 11.10 3.91
N GLY A 64 -0.17 10.42 3.50
CA GLY A 64 -0.76 9.34 4.27
C GLY A 64 0.17 8.13 4.44
N ILE A 65 0.78 7.63 3.35
CA ILE A 65 1.74 6.52 3.40
C ILE A 65 2.94 6.85 4.29
N MET A 66 3.49 8.06 4.17
CA MET A 66 4.60 8.49 5.02
C MET A 66 4.19 8.64 6.49
N ASN A 67 2.95 9.05 6.78
CA ASN A 67 2.42 9.05 8.15
C ASN A 67 2.35 7.63 8.74
N LEU A 68 1.96 6.62 7.94
CA LEU A 68 1.99 5.22 8.38
C LEU A 68 3.43 4.77 8.67
N LEU A 69 4.38 5.06 7.78
CA LEU A 69 5.80 4.71 7.97
C LEU A 69 6.43 5.38 9.20
N GLN A 70 5.97 6.59 9.55
CA GLN A 70 6.47 7.34 10.70
C GLN A 70 5.68 7.04 12.00
N GLY A 71 4.48 6.48 11.90
CA GLY A 71 3.62 6.13 13.02
C GLY A 71 4.19 4.99 13.83
N ARG A 72 4.79 5.30 14.99
CA ARG A 72 5.51 4.31 15.82
C ARG A 72 4.62 3.54 16.80
N ASP A 73 3.35 3.91 16.93
CA ASP A 73 2.48 3.41 17.99
C ASP A 73 1.41 2.42 17.49
N TYR A 74 1.52 1.94 16.25
CA TYR A 74 0.64 0.89 15.78
C TYR A 74 1.10 -0.48 16.27
N LYS A 75 0.26 -1.14 17.06
CA LYS A 75 0.58 -2.43 17.72
C LYS A 75 0.93 -3.55 16.73
N ASP A 76 0.43 -3.49 15.50
CA ASP A 76 0.59 -4.56 14.51
C ASP A 76 1.35 -4.08 13.27
N GLU A 77 2.66 -3.89 13.42
CA GLU A 77 3.52 -3.37 12.35
C GLU A 77 3.51 -4.26 11.09
N ASN A 78 3.24 -5.56 11.22
CA ASN A 78 3.13 -6.48 10.09
C ASN A 78 1.94 -6.14 9.17
N LEU A 79 0.73 -5.97 9.74
CA LEU A 79 -0.43 -5.56 8.95
C LEU A 79 -0.28 -4.16 8.36
N MET A 80 0.42 -3.26 9.06
CA MET A 80 0.70 -1.93 8.54
C MET A 80 1.64 -1.98 7.34
N LEU A 81 2.71 -2.79 7.40
CA LEU A 81 3.61 -3.01 6.27
C LEU A 81 2.86 -3.61 5.07
N ASP A 82 2.02 -4.60 5.32
CA ASP A 82 1.17 -5.21 4.29
C ASP A 82 0.25 -4.17 3.63
N ALA A 83 -0.46 -3.37 4.44
CA ALA A 83 -1.32 -2.32 3.93
C ALA A 83 -0.56 -1.25 3.14
N ILE A 84 0.62 -0.81 3.59
CA ILE A 84 1.47 0.13 2.85
C ILE A 84 1.76 -0.44 1.46
N VAL A 85 2.25 -1.68 1.40
CA VAL A 85 2.65 -2.31 0.13
C VAL A 85 1.47 -2.50 -0.81
N ASN A 86 0.34 -3.01 -0.32
CA ASN A 86 -0.85 -3.18 -1.14
C ASN A 86 -1.36 -1.84 -1.69
N ASN A 87 -1.41 -0.79 -0.86
CA ASN A 87 -1.87 0.53 -1.31
C ASN A 87 -0.90 1.15 -2.33
N THR A 88 0.42 1.03 -2.11
CA THR A 88 1.40 1.52 -3.08
C THR A 88 1.38 0.73 -4.37
N PHE A 89 1.18 -0.59 -4.30
CA PHE A 89 1.07 -1.42 -5.50
C PHE A 89 -0.12 -0.98 -6.37
N VAL A 90 -1.30 -0.83 -5.77
CA VAL A 90 -2.51 -0.35 -6.47
C VAL A 90 -2.30 1.07 -7.04
N PHE A 91 -1.55 1.92 -6.33
CA PHE A 91 -1.14 3.23 -6.83
C PHE A 91 -0.30 3.16 -8.12
N TYR A 92 0.49 2.12 -8.38
CA TYR A 92 1.18 1.97 -9.67
C TYR A 92 0.41 1.12 -10.68
N GLU A 93 -0.41 0.16 -10.22
CA GLU A 93 -1.14 -0.74 -11.10
C GLU A 93 -2.18 -0.03 -11.97
N PHE A 94 -2.98 0.85 -11.38
CA PHE A 94 -4.11 1.48 -12.07
C PHE A 94 -3.77 2.77 -12.82
N ALA A 95 -2.49 3.10 -12.93
CA ALA A 95 -2.06 4.22 -13.74
C ALA A 95 -1.94 3.81 -15.22
N ASN A 96 -2.45 4.66 -16.11
CA ASN A 96 -2.07 4.58 -17.52
C ASN A 96 -0.56 4.93 -17.66
N PRO A 97 0.08 4.61 -18.80
CA PRO A 97 1.52 4.81 -18.96
C PRO A 97 2.02 6.25 -18.70
N SER A 98 1.26 7.28 -19.12
CA SER A 98 1.65 8.68 -18.92
C SER A 98 1.53 9.13 -17.45
N VAL A 99 0.51 8.63 -16.74
CA VAL A 99 0.36 8.82 -15.29
C VAL A 99 1.46 8.07 -14.53
N ASN A 100 1.86 6.89 -14.99
CA ASN A 100 2.89 6.08 -14.32
C ASN A 100 4.23 6.80 -14.24
N SER A 101 4.71 7.38 -15.34
CA SER A 101 5.96 8.17 -15.31
C SER A 101 5.90 9.31 -14.30
N ARG A 102 4.76 9.98 -14.15
CA ARG A 102 4.59 11.04 -13.14
C ARG A 102 4.54 10.48 -11.71
N ARG A 103 3.81 9.39 -11.48
CA ARG A 103 3.72 8.71 -10.17
C ARG A 103 5.09 8.25 -9.67
N ILE A 104 5.96 7.80 -10.58
CA ILE A 104 7.35 7.48 -10.27
C ILE A 104 8.09 8.75 -9.78
N LEU A 105 7.95 9.87 -10.48
CA LEU A 105 8.58 11.13 -10.09
C LEU A 105 8.02 11.74 -8.78
N SER A 106 6.76 11.46 -8.44
CA SER A 106 6.14 11.94 -7.19
C SER A 106 6.40 11.03 -5.98
N THR A 107 7.05 9.89 -6.20
CA THR A 107 7.43 8.98 -5.12
C THR A 107 8.44 9.66 -4.19
N PRO A 108 8.18 9.77 -2.87
CA PRO A 108 9.09 10.40 -1.94
C PRO A 108 10.46 9.70 -1.93
N LYS A 109 11.55 10.47 -2.09
CA LYS A 109 12.93 9.92 -2.14
C LYS A 109 13.31 9.06 -0.94
N HIS A 110 12.74 9.35 0.22
CA HIS A 110 13.03 8.64 1.47
C HIS A 110 12.09 7.45 1.73
N PHE A 111 11.12 7.19 0.85
CA PHE A 111 10.16 6.08 1.00
C PHE A 111 10.87 4.74 1.09
N SER A 112 11.70 4.39 0.10
CA SER A 112 12.41 3.10 0.05
C SER A 112 13.26 2.89 1.31
N THR A 113 14.03 3.90 1.72
CA THR A 113 14.86 3.82 2.93
C THR A 113 14.04 3.65 4.20
N ALA A 114 12.95 4.41 4.36
CA ALA A 114 12.08 4.34 5.53
C ALA A 114 11.35 2.99 5.60
N PHE A 115 10.80 2.54 4.48
CA PHE A 115 10.13 1.24 4.36
C PHE A 115 11.12 0.10 4.66
N LYS A 116 12.28 0.08 4.00
CA LYS A 116 13.32 -0.95 4.20
C LYS A 116 13.74 -1.06 5.66
N LYS A 117 13.95 0.07 6.34
CA LYS A 117 14.27 0.08 7.77
C LYS A 117 13.19 -0.60 8.61
N LEU A 118 11.92 -0.29 8.34
CA LEU A 118 10.79 -0.88 9.05
C LEU A 118 10.60 -2.36 8.71
N PHE A 119 10.76 -2.73 7.44
CA PHE A 119 10.68 -4.10 6.96
C PHE A 119 11.74 -4.99 7.60
N ILE A 120 13.01 -4.55 7.61
CA ILE A 120 14.12 -5.28 8.23
C ILE A 120 13.89 -5.45 9.74
N LYS A 121 13.42 -4.41 10.42
CA LYS A 121 13.06 -4.46 11.86
C LYS A 121 12.02 -5.56 12.12
N ASN A 122 11.06 -5.76 11.22
CA ASN A 122 9.96 -6.73 11.35
C ASN A 122 10.21 -8.06 10.61
N LYS A 123 11.40 -8.29 10.06
CA LYS A 123 11.69 -9.47 9.21
C LYS A 123 11.31 -10.79 9.88
N ILE A 124 11.65 -10.96 11.16
CA ILE A 124 11.37 -12.19 11.91
C ILE A 124 9.86 -12.36 12.15
N SER A 125 9.19 -11.32 12.63
CA SER A 125 7.75 -11.37 12.91
C SER A 125 6.93 -11.58 11.63
N LEU A 126 7.34 -10.99 10.50
CA LEU A 126 6.68 -11.17 9.20
C LEU A 126 6.75 -12.63 8.71
N LYS A 127 7.92 -13.27 8.81
CA LYS A 127 8.07 -14.69 8.39
C LYS A 127 7.23 -15.65 9.23
N GLN A 128 6.97 -15.29 10.48
CA GLN A 128 6.13 -16.05 11.40
C GLN A 128 4.63 -15.75 11.24
N ASP A 129 4.28 -14.65 10.56
CA ASP A 129 2.91 -14.22 10.39
C ASP A 129 2.20 -15.01 9.30
N LYS A 130 1.38 -15.97 9.74
CA LYS A 130 0.65 -16.87 8.85
C LYS A 130 -0.73 -16.34 8.46
N ARG A 131 -1.06 -15.09 8.80
CA ARG A 131 -2.21 -14.43 8.21
C ARG A 131 -2.01 -14.37 6.69
N SER A 132 -3.09 -14.56 5.94
CA SER A 132 -3.09 -14.66 4.48
C SER A 132 -2.45 -15.93 3.87
N VAL A 133 -2.00 -16.90 4.68
CA VAL A 133 -1.61 -18.23 4.14
C VAL A 133 -2.84 -18.88 3.50
N GLY A 134 -2.71 -19.26 2.22
CA GLY A 134 -3.80 -19.87 1.45
C GLY A 134 -4.81 -18.89 0.85
N VAL A 135 -4.75 -17.60 1.17
CA VAL A 135 -5.49 -16.55 0.44
C VAL A 135 -4.88 -16.39 -0.95
N ASP A 136 -3.55 -16.44 -1.04
CA ASP A 136 -2.79 -16.42 -2.30
C ASP A 136 -2.38 -17.82 -2.76
N TRP A 137 -3.25 -18.84 -2.65
CA TRP A 137 -2.96 -20.25 -2.99
C TRP A 137 -2.36 -20.48 -4.39
N ASN A 138 -2.49 -19.51 -5.31
CA ASN A 138 -1.91 -19.54 -6.66
C ASN A 138 -0.65 -18.67 -6.84
N SER A 139 -0.15 -17.98 -5.81
CA SER A 139 1.11 -17.25 -5.90
C SER A 139 2.28 -18.17 -5.53
N ALA A 140 3.44 -17.99 -6.18
CA ALA A 140 4.65 -18.77 -5.89
C ALA A 140 5.08 -18.69 -4.40
N ASN A 141 4.58 -17.68 -3.67
CA ASN A 141 4.86 -17.44 -2.26
C ASN A 141 3.61 -17.58 -1.37
N GLY A 142 2.50 -18.15 -1.88
CA GLY A 142 1.20 -18.22 -1.21
C GLY A 142 1.18 -19.00 0.11
N GLY A 143 2.25 -19.76 0.37
CA GLY A 143 2.48 -20.48 1.63
C GLY A 143 3.24 -19.68 2.69
N GLU A 144 3.75 -18.48 2.38
CA GLU A 144 4.61 -17.71 3.29
C GLU A 144 3.84 -16.67 4.12
N GLY A 145 2.53 -16.54 3.92
CA GLY A 145 1.68 -15.60 4.66
C GLY A 145 1.96 -14.15 4.28
N VAL A 146 1.90 -13.24 5.26
CA VAL A 146 2.10 -11.79 5.05
C VAL A 146 3.45 -11.49 4.40
N TRP A 147 4.50 -12.23 4.77
CA TRP A 147 5.83 -12.09 4.18
C TRP A 147 5.84 -12.31 2.67
N GLY A 148 5.19 -13.39 2.21
CA GLY A 148 5.14 -13.76 0.79
C GLY A 148 4.36 -12.74 -0.05
N GLY A 149 3.21 -12.29 0.47
CA GLY A 149 2.38 -11.27 -0.17
C GLY A 149 3.09 -9.93 -0.32
N ILE A 150 3.79 -9.47 0.73
CA ILE A 150 4.60 -8.25 0.66
C ILE A 150 5.68 -8.37 -0.42
N LEU A 151 6.49 -9.44 -0.41
CA LEU A 151 7.57 -9.59 -1.39
C LEU A 151 7.03 -9.66 -2.83
N TYR A 152 5.92 -10.36 -3.04
CA TYR A 152 5.28 -10.45 -4.35
C TYR A 152 4.85 -9.08 -4.88
N ASN A 153 4.12 -8.31 -4.07
CA ASN A 153 3.65 -6.98 -4.48
C ASN A 153 4.78 -5.96 -4.64
N LEU A 154 5.84 -6.04 -3.82
CA LEU A 154 7.03 -5.21 -4.02
C LEU A 154 7.72 -5.51 -5.36
N LYS A 155 7.80 -6.79 -5.75
CA LYS A 155 8.36 -7.19 -7.05
C LYS A 155 7.51 -6.63 -8.20
N LEU A 156 6.19 -6.80 -8.14
CA LEU A 156 5.29 -6.29 -9.18
C LEU A 156 5.33 -4.75 -9.28
N MET A 157 5.45 -4.06 -8.14
CA MET A 157 5.62 -2.61 -8.10
C MET A 157 6.90 -2.17 -8.82
N GLU A 158 8.03 -2.87 -8.58
CA GLU A 158 9.30 -2.60 -9.25
C GLU A 158 9.23 -2.87 -10.76
N GLU A 159 8.57 -3.96 -11.19
CA GLU A 159 8.35 -4.30 -12.61
C GLU A 159 7.53 -3.23 -13.36
N LYS A 160 6.66 -2.50 -12.64
CA LYS A 160 5.90 -1.36 -13.18
C LYS A 160 6.68 -0.02 -13.15
N GLY A 161 7.95 -0.05 -12.75
CA GLY A 161 8.83 1.13 -12.67
C GLY A 161 8.71 1.90 -11.35
N GLY A 162 7.99 1.36 -10.36
CA GLY A 162 7.94 1.90 -9.00
C GLY A 162 9.28 1.80 -8.27
N PRO A 163 9.33 2.16 -6.98
CA PRO A 163 10.57 2.14 -6.22
C PRO A 163 11.14 0.72 -6.12
N ASN A 164 12.46 0.62 -6.26
CA ASN A 164 13.29 -0.60 -6.30
C ASN A 164 13.45 -1.29 -4.93
N VAL A 165 12.41 -1.27 -4.10
CA VAL A 165 12.44 -1.76 -2.72
C VAL A 165 12.65 -3.27 -2.67
N TYR A 166 12.08 -4.02 -3.63
CA TYR A 166 12.21 -5.49 -3.67
C TYR A 166 13.67 -5.90 -3.88
N SER A 167 14.32 -5.37 -4.93
CA SER A 167 15.73 -5.64 -5.21
C SER A 167 16.63 -5.25 -4.03
N GLU A 168 16.36 -4.12 -3.38
CA GLU A 168 17.11 -3.68 -2.20
C GLU A 168 16.92 -4.57 -0.97
N ILE A 169 15.78 -5.24 -0.83
CA ILE A 169 15.50 -6.17 0.28
C ILE A 169 16.14 -7.52 0.00
N VAL A 170 16.00 -8.07 -1.21
CA VAL A 170 16.52 -9.40 -1.55
C VAL A 170 18.05 -9.44 -1.55
N ASN A 171 18.72 -8.35 -1.94
CA ASN A 171 20.18 -8.26 -1.90
C ASN A 171 20.76 -8.16 -0.47
N ASP A 172 19.93 -7.85 0.52
CA ASP A 172 20.30 -7.73 1.94
C ASP A 172 19.93 -8.97 2.77
N ILE A 173 19.33 -10.01 2.14
CA ILE A 173 18.89 -11.26 2.79
C ILE A 173 19.86 -12.38 2.47
#